data_AF-A0A9E5VEM1-F1
#
_entry.id   AF-A0A9E5VEM1-F1
#
_cell.length_a   1.000
_cell.length_b   1.000
_cell.length_c   1.000
_cell.angle_alpha   90.00
_cell.angle_beta   90.00
_cell.angle_gamma   90.00
#
_symmetry.space_group_name_H-M   'P 1'
#
loop_
_entity.id
_entity.type
_entity.pdbx_description
1 polymer ?
#
loop_
_entity_poly.entity_id
_entity_poly.type
_entity_poly.pdbx_seq_one_letter_code
_entity_poly.pdbx_strand_id
1 'polypeptide(L)'
;MNLPERITDAEERIRDRALKPILDLLIPDWVYPNHITGLRIVLVSTAIIFYLISTSLAIQFWVLCAAALTDFIDGPLARLRGQCSRKGAKLDVAADWYLGLWSGVQVLLTGLLPLTIIALMVVPQFGILITNRILASRPSSQQEQASTMTLGTAVFRARTMERLQFITVLLGFILILYSKVTSRAIWYRIGIGTLYCEIFIVCMLLFHKIARVVKQ
;
A
#
# COMPACT_ATOMS: atom_id res chain seq x y z
N MET A 1 -4.37 -15.03 20.74
CA MET A 1 -4.67 -14.01 19.71
C MET A 1 -4.20 -12.68 20.23
N ASN A 2 -3.27 -12.04 19.54
CA ASN A 2 -2.72 -10.75 19.97
C ASN A 2 -3.71 -9.62 19.63
N LEU A 3 -3.76 -8.56 20.45
CA LEU A 3 -4.62 -7.38 20.22
C LEU A 3 -4.62 -6.84 18.77
N PRO A 4 -3.46 -6.69 18.07
CA PRO A 4 -3.44 -6.23 16.68
C PRO A 4 -4.11 -7.19 15.67
N GLU A 5 -4.10 -8.50 15.94
CA GLU A 5 -4.78 -9.48 15.08
C GLU A 5 -6.30 -9.29 15.16
N ARG A 6 -6.83 -9.07 16.37
CA ARG A 6 -8.27 -8.82 16.58
C ARG A 6 -8.77 -7.57 15.87
N ILE A 7 -7.95 -6.51 15.84
CA ILE A 7 -8.31 -5.25 15.17
C ILE A 7 -8.34 -5.46 13.65
N THR A 8 -7.36 -6.19 13.11
CA THR A 8 -7.30 -6.53 11.69
C THR A 8 -8.51 -7.35 11.27
N ASP A 9 -8.82 -8.42 12.00
CA ASP A 9 -9.95 -9.29 11.67
C ASP A 9 -11.30 -8.54 11.77
N ALA A 10 -11.40 -7.58 12.71
CA ALA A 10 -12.58 -6.74 12.83
C ALA A 10 -12.73 -5.77 11.65
N GLU A 11 -11.66 -5.10 11.23
CA GLU A 11 -11.63 -4.23 10.04
C GLU A 11 -12.04 -5.01 8.79
N GLU A 12 -11.44 -6.18 8.57
CA GLU A 12 -11.74 -7.02 7.42
C GLU A 12 -13.21 -7.44 7.41
N ARG A 13 -13.76 -7.89 8.55
CA ARG A 13 -15.18 -8.27 8.66
C ARG A 13 -16.13 -7.12 8.37
N ILE A 14 -15.82 -5.92 8.86
CA ILE A 14 -16.67 -4.73 8.63
C ILE A 14 -16.67 -4.39 7.14
N ARG A 15 -15.50 -4.33 6.51
CA ARG A 15 -15.38 -4.06 5.07
C ARG A 15 -16.08 -5.12 4.24
N ASP A 16 -15.85 -6.40 4.54
CA ASP A 16 -16.44 -7.51 3.78
C ASP A 16 -17.97 -7.48 3.88
N ARG A 17 -18.52 -7.18 5.07
CA ARG A 17 -19.97 -7.01 5.26
C ARG A 17 -20.53 -5.83 4.46
N ALA A 18 -19.82 -4.70 4.44
CA ALA A 18 -20.25 -3.51 3.71
C ALA A 18 -20.20 -3.72 2.19
N LEU A 19 -19.17 -4.43 1.69
CA LEU A 19 -18.97 -4.65 0.27
C LEU A 19 -19.76 -5.82 -0.29
N LYS A 20 -20.10 -6.83 0.52
CA LYS A 20 -20.86 -8.01 0.08
C LYS A 20 -22.06 -7.68 -0.83
N PRO A 21 -23.01 -6.80 -0.47
CA PRO A 21 -24.16 -6.53 -1.35
C PRO A 21 -23.77 -5.90 -2.69
N ILE A 22 -22.71 -5.08 -2.71
CA ILE A 22 -22.22 -4.44 -3.93
C ILE A 22 -21.50 -5.46 -4.81
N LEU A 23 -20.68 -6.34 -4.21
CA LEU A 23 -19.93 -7.35 -4.94
C LEU A 23 -20.84 -8.43 -5.52
N ASP A 24 -21.84 -8.90 -4.76
CA ASP A 24 -22.81 -9.88 -5.23
C ASP A 24 -23.70 -9.30 -6.37
N LEU A 25 -23.92 -7.98 -6.37
CA LEU A 25 -24.69 -7.30 -7.42
C LEU A 25 -23.86 -6.97 -8.67
N LEU A 26 -22.63 -6.46 -8.49
CA LEU A 26 -21.83 -5.88 -9.56
C LEU A 26 -20.86 -6.89 -10.20
N ILE A 27 -20.42 -7.90 -9.45
CA ILE A 27 -19.37 -8.82 -9.89
C ILE A 27 -19.98 -10.21 -10.10
N PRO A 28 -20.07 -10.69 -11.35
CA PRO A 28 -20.53 -12.04 -11.63
C PRO A 28 -19.67 -13.13 -10.96
N ASP A 29 -20.25 -14.29 -10.71
CA ASP A 29 -19.57 -15.41 -10.04
C ASP A 29 -18.35 -15.96 -10.81
N TRP A 30 -18.29 -15.72 -12.12
CA TRP A 30 -17.18 -16.15 -12.98
C TRP A 30 -15.92 -15.26 -12.88
N VAL A 31 -16.01 -14.10 -12.21
CA VAL A 31 -14.86 -13.20 -12.03
C VAL A 31 -14.03 -13.64 -10.81
N TYR A 32 -12.82 -14.12 -11.06
CA TYR A 32 -11.90 -14.50 -9.99
C TYR A 32 -11.10 -13.29 -9.46
N PRO A 33 -10.70 -13.27 -8.17
CA PRO A 33 -9.85 -12.22 -7.61
C PRO A 33 -8.57 -11.97 -8.43
N ASN A 34 -7.95 -13.04 -8.94
CA ASN A 34 -6.76 -12.94 -9.78
C ASN A 34 -7.01 -12.16 -11.09
N HIS A 35 -8.24 -12.17 -11.63
CA HIS A 35 -8.58 -11.36 -12.79
C HIS A 35 -8.60 -9.86 -12.43
N ILE A 36 -9.03 -9.52 -11.21
CA ILE A 36 -9.04 -8.13 -10.73
C ILE A 36 -7.60 -7.66 -10.47
N THR A 37 -6.77 -8.47 -9.84
CA THR A 37 -5.35 -8.14 -9.66
C THR A 37 -4.63 -8.02 -11.02
N GLY A 38 -4.94 -8.88 -11.97
CA GLY A 38 -4.44 -8.77 -13.36
C GLY A 38 -4.90 -7.49 -14.05
N LEU A 39 -6.18 -7.12 -13.89
CA LEU A 39 -6.73 -5.86 -14.38
C LEU A 39 -6.01 -4.66 -13.77
N ARG A 40 -5.68 -4.68 -12.47
CA ARG A 40 -4.89 -3.62 -11.82
C ARG A 40 -3.56 -3.40 -12.54
N ILE A 41 -2.83 -4.49 -12.81
CA ILE A 41 -1.54 -4.43 -13.51
C ILE A 41 -1.74 -3.80 -14.89
N VAL A 42 -2.74 -4.24 -15.65
CA VAL A 42 -3.05 -3.69 -16.98
C VAL A 42 -3.39 -2.20 -16.91
N LEU A 43 -4.18 -1.77 -15.92
CA LEU A 43 -4.54 -0.35 -15.73
C LEU A 43 -3.31 0.50 -15.39
N VAL A 44 -2.44 0.04 -14.48
CA VAL A 44 -1.19 0.76 -14.17
C VAL A 44 -0.27 0.81 -15.39
N SER A 45 -0.11 -0.29 -16.13
CA SER A 45 0.65 -0.31 -17.38
C SER A 45 0.05 0.62 -18.42
N THR A 46 -1.28 0.71 -18.51
CA THR A 46 -1.96 1.66 -19.39
C THR A 46 -1.67 3.11 -19.00
N ALA A 47 -1.66 3.44 -17.71
CA ALA A 47 -1.27 4.76 -17.23
C ALA A 47 0.18 5.11 -17.59
N ILE A 48 1.09 4.13 -17.55
CA ILE A 48 2.49 4.28 -18.01
C ILE A 48 2.54 4.54 -19.51
N ILE A 49 1.84 3.74 -20.31
CA ILE A 49 1.81 3.92 -21.77
C ILE A 49 1.26 5.30 -22.12
N PHE A 50 0.19 5.74 -21.46
CA PHE A 50 -0.39 7.07 -21.62
C PHE A 50 0.60 8.19 -21.29
N TYR A 51 1.43 7.99 -20.27
CA TYR A 51 2.54 8.90 -20.00
C TYR A 51 3.57 8.93 -21.14
N LEU A 52 4.00 7.76 -21.65
CA LEU A 52 4.99 7.65 -22.71
C LEU A 52 4.53 8.28 -24.03
N ILE A 53 3.24 8.18 -24.37
CA ILE A 53 2.65 8.81 -25.56
C ILE A 53 2.21 10.27 -25.29
N SER A 54 2.61 10.86 -24.16
CA SER A 54 2.31 12.25 -23.79
C SER A 54 0.81 12.60 -23.70
N THR A 55 -0.01 11.63 -23.27
CA THR A 55 -1.45 11.85 -23.00
C THR A 55 -1.62 12.82 -21.83
N SER A 56 -2.77 13.52 -21.76
CA SER A 56 -3.06 14.43 -20.66
C SER A 56 -2.99 13.74 -19.28
N LEU A 57 -2.48 14.48 -18.29
CA LEU A 57 -2.37 14.01 -16.90
C LEU A 57 -3.72 13.58 -16.33
N ALA A 58 -4.80 14.26 -16.72
CA ALA A 58 -6.15 13.94 -16.27
C ALA A 58 -6.57 12.51 -16.63
N ILE A 59 -6.29 12.06 -17.85
CA ILE A 59 -6.62 10.70 -18.30
C ILE A 59 -5.77 9.68 -17.54
N GLN A 60 -4.46 9.92 -17.43
CA GLN A 60 -3.55 9.06 -16.66
C GLN A 60 -4.01 8.92 -15.21
N PHE A 61 -4.42 10.03 -14.59
CA PHE A 61 -4.93 10.10 -13.23
C PHE A 61 -6.20 9.24 -13.06
N TRP A 62 -7.19 9.39 -13.95
CA TRP A 62 -8.43 8.60 -13.84
C TRP A 62 -8.21 7.10 -14.00
N VAL A 63 -7.30 6.70 -14.90
CA VAL A 63 -6.89 5.29 -15.04
C VAL A 63 -6.20 4.79 -13.76
N LEU A 64 -5.33 5.59 -13.16
CA LEU A 64 -4.67 5.24 -11.90
C LEU A 64 -5.67 5.12 -10.75
N CYS A 65 -6.65 6.02 -10.66
CA CYS A 65 -7.73 5.95 -9.68
C CYS A 65 -8.57 4.68 -9.87
N ALA A 66 -8.85 4.28 -11.10
CA ALA A 66 -9.52 3.01 -11.38
C ALA A 66 -8.66 1.82 -10.90
N ALA A 67 -7.34 1.84 -11.12
CA ALA A 67 -6.43 0.81 -10.62
C ALA A 67 -6.43 0.75 -9.08
N ALA A 68 -6.37 1.89 -8.39
CA ALA A 68 -6.45 1.94 -6.94
C ALA A 68 -7.78 1.41 -6.39
N LEU A 69 -8.90 1.65 -7.10
CA LEU A 69 -10.19 1.12 -6.70
C LEU A 69 -10.25 -0.41 -6.80
N THR A 70 -9.58 -1.01 -7.80
CA THR A 70 -9.51 -2.47 -7.94
C THR A 70 -8.77 -3.15 -6.78
N ASP A 71 -7.83 -2.46 -6.12
CA ASP A 71 -7.15 -2.92 -4.88
C ASP A 71 -8.08 -3.01 -3.67
N PHE A 72 -9.01 -2.08 -3.57
CA PHE A 72 -9.93 -2.11 -2.46
C PHE A 72 -10.91 -3.30 -2.54
N ILE A 73 -11.09 -3.86 -3.75
CA ILE A 73 -12.15 -4.82 -4.08
C ILE A 73 -11.66 -6.27 -4.09
N ASP A 74 -10.46 -6.56 -4.58
CA ASP A 74 -10.01 -7.96 -4.79
C ASP A 74 -9.76 -8.73 -3.49
N GLY A 75 -9.25 -8.07 -2.45
CA GLY A 75 -9.07 -8.66 -1.12
C GLY A 75 -10.40 -9.14 -0.50
N PRO A 76 -11.42 -8.27 -0.36
CA PRO A 76 -12.77 -8.65 0.04
C PRO A 76 -13.39 -9.73 -0.83
N LEU A 77 -13.23 -9.63 -2.16
CA LEU A 77 -13.77 -10.61 -3.09
C LEU A 77 -13.17 -12.01 -2.86
N ALA A 78 -11.85 -12.09 -2.65
CA ALA A 78 -11.17 -13.34 -2.34
C ALA A 78 -11.66 -13.97 -1.03
N ARG A 79 -11.86 -13.16 0.02
CA ARG A 79 -12.36 -13.64 1.33
C ARG A 79 -13.81 -14.08 1.26
N LEU A 80 -14.68 -13.28 0.64
CA LEU A 80 -16.12 -13.58 0.53
C LEU A 80 -16.40 -14.82 -0.32
N ARG A 81 -15.61 -15.06 -1.38
CA ARG A 81 -15.75 -16.24 -2.24
C ARG A 81 -14.95 -17.45 -1.76
N GLY A 82 -14.17 -17.32 -0.67
CA GLY A 82 -13.29 -18.39 -0.19
C GLY A 82 -12.16 -18.76 -1.17
N GLN A 83 -11.82 -17.85 -2.09
CA GLN A 83 -10.85 -18.07 -3.19
C GLN A 83 -9.44 -17.56 -2.85
N CYS A 84 -9.09 -17.53 -1.57
CA CYS A 84 -7.75 -17.13 -1.11
C CYS A 84 -6.70 -18.16 -1.56
N SER A 85 -5.77 -17.75 -2.42
CA SER A 85 -4.67 -18.61 -2.88
C SER A 85 -3.30 -18.01 -2.56
N ARG A 86 -2.31 -18.87 -2.28
CA ARG A 86 -0.92 -18.44 -2.00
C ARG A 86 -0.27 -17.74 -3.21
N LYS A 87 -0.65 -18.14 -4.43
CA LYS A 87 -0.18 -17.50 -5.68
C LYS A 87 -0.83 -16.13 -5.86
N GLY A 88 -2.15 -16.03 -5.69
CA GLY A 88 -2.89 -14.76 -5.75
C GLY A 88 -2.37 -13.74 -4.74
N ALA A 89 -2.12 -14.16 -3.49
CA ALA A 89 -1.57 -13.28 -2.46
C ALA A 89 -0.19 -12.70 -2.82
N LYS A 90 0.67 -13.46 -3.52
CA LYS A 90 1.96 -12.94 -4.00
C LYS A 90 1.79 -11.96 -5.16
N LEU A 91 0.84 -12.24 -6.06
CA LEU A 91 0.53 -11.37 -7.18
C LEU A 91 -0.04 -10.03 -6.70
N ASP A 92 -0.90 -10.07 -5.68
CA ASP A 92 -1.50 -8.89 -5.05
C ASP A 92 -0.43 -7.95 -4.47
N VAL A 93 0.48 -8.49 -3.65
CA VAL A 93 1.63 -7.73 -3.12
C VAL A 93 2.46 -7.11 -4.25
N ALA A 94 2.71 -7.84 -5.33
CA ALA A 94 3.44 -7.31 -6.47
C ALA A 94 2.67 -6.18 -7.18
N ALA A 95 1.35 -6.33 -7.34
CA ALA A 95 0.48 -5.34 -7.96
C ALA A 95 0.36 -4.06 -7.12
N ASP A 96 0.32 -4.18 -5.78
CA ASP A 96 0.34 -3.05 -4.85
C ASP A 96 1.61 -2.24 -4.95
N TRP A 97 2.76 -2.94 -4.95
CA TRP A 97 4.06 -2.30 -5.14
C TRP A 97 4.13 -1.61 -6.49
N TYR A 98 3.57 -2.21 -7.54
CA TYR A 98 3.54 -1.63 -8.87
C TYR A 98 2.71 -0.34 -8.91
N LEU A 99 1.52 -0.35 -8.30
CA LEU A 99 0.65 0.82 -8.18
C LEU A 99 1.29 1.94 -7.34
N GLY A 100 1.84 1.59 -6.18
CA GLY A 100 2.52 2.53 -5.28
C GLY A 100 3.76 3.16 -5.92
N LEU A 101 4.58 2.35 -6.59
CA LEU A 101 5.77 2.81 -7.28
C LEU A 101 5.41 3.77 -8.43
N TRP A 102 4.46 3.37 -9.29
CA TRP A 102 4.09 4.21 -10.42
C TRP A 102 3.41 5.52 -9.97
N SER A 103 2.51 5.47 -8.99
CA SER A 103 1.88 6.69 -8.44
C SER A 103 2.92 7.64 -7.85
N GLY A 104 3.91 7.12 -7.11
CA GLY A 104 5.02 7.91 -6.59
C GLY A 104 5.87 8.53 -7.71
N VAL A 105 6.23 7.75 -8.72
CA VAL A 105 6.97 8.24 -9.91
C VAL A 105 6.19 9.35 -10.62
N GLN A 106 4.89 9.14 -10.87
CA GLN A 106 4.05 10.12 -11.55
C GLN A 106 4.00 11.44 -10.78
N VAL A 107 3.88 11.38 -9.46
CA VAL A 107 3.93 12.54 -8.58
C VAL A 107 5.29 13.25 -8.64
N LEU A 108 6.39 12.50 -8.60
CA LEU A 108 7.75 13.06 -8.74
C LEU A 108 7.92 13.81 -10.06
N LEU A 109 7.42 13.23 -11.16
CA LEU A 109 7.49 13.82 -12.50
C LEU A 109 6.70 15.13 -12.61
N THR A 110 5.68 15.34 -11.78
CA THR A 110 4.97 16.64 -11.74
C THR A 110 5.77 17.77 -11.09
N GLY A 111 6.87 17.46 -10.39
CA GLY A 111 7.69 18.43 -9.65
C GLY A 111 6.97 19.05 -8.44
N LEU A 112 5.82 18.52 -8.04
CA LEU A 112 5.03 19.06 -6.93
C LEU A 112 5.56 18.64 -5.55
N LEU A 113 6.45 17.66 -5.48
CA LEU A 113 6.99 17.20 -4.21
C LEU A 113 8.27 17.96 -3.85
N PRO A 114 8.30 18.67 -2.72
CA PRO A 114 9.53 19.20 -2.16
C PRO A 114 10.53 18.07 -1.88
N LEU A 115 11.80 18.32 -2.21
CA LEU A 115 12.89 17.38 -1.93
C LEU A 115 12.97 16.99 -0.44
N THR A 116 12.59 17.91 0.45
CA THR A 116 12.51 17.67 1.89
C THR A 116 11.54 16.56 2.25
N ILE A 117 10.36 16.51 1.63
CA ILE A 117 9.36 15.46 1.90
C ILE A 117 9.84 14.12 1.36
N ILE A 118 10.42 14.11 0.15
CA ILE A 118 11.01 12.89 -0.42
C ILE A 118 12.08 12.32 0.51
N ALA A 119 13.01 13.17 0.97
CA ALA A 119 14.05 12.76 1.90
C ALA A 119 13.47 12.23 3.22
N LEU A 120 12.46 12.92 3.78
CA LEU A 120 11.78 12.51 5.01
C LEU A 120 10.98 11.21 4.89
N MET A 121 10.48 10.86 3.70
CA MET A 121 9.83 9.57 3.47
C MET A 121 10.86 8.45 3.32
N VAL A 122 11.95 8.69 2.59
CA VAL A 122 12.94 7.67 2.21
C VAL A 122 13.91 7.33 3.36
N VAL A 123 14.41 8.33 4.09
CA VAL A 123 15.43 8.14 5.14
C VAL A 123 14.94 7.20 6.26
N PRO A 124 13.73 7.35 6.82
CA PRO A 124 13.24 6.45 7.86
C PRO A 124 13.05 5.00 7.37
N GLN A 125 12.72 4.79 6.09
CA GLN A 125 12.59 3.45 5.51
C GLN A 125 13.93 2.70 5.54
N PHE A 126 15.03 3.38 5.20
CA PHE A 126 16.38 2.82 5.34
C PHE A 126 16.73 2.55 6.81
N GLY A 127 16.37 3.44 7.73
CA GLY A 127 16.57 3.23 9.17
C GLY A 127 15.85 1.98 9.69
N ILE A 128 14.61 1.74 9.23
CA ILE A 128 13.85 0.53 9.58
C ILE A 128 14.52 -0.73 9.01
N LEU A 129 14.96 -0.68 7.74
CA LEU A 129 15.63 -1.80 7.09
C LEU A 129 16.93 -2.21 7.82
N ILE A 130 17.77 -1.22 8.15
CA ILE A 130 19.02 -1.46 8.88
C ILE A 130 18.74 -2.03 10.27
N THR A 131 17.79 -1.41 11.01
CA THR A 131 17.41 -1.86 12.35
C THR A 131 16.90 -3.30 12.34
N ASN A 132 16.06 -3.66 11.35
CA ASN A 132 15.56 -5.02 11.17
C ASN A 132 16.72 -6.00 10.89
N ARG A 133 17.69 -5.62 10.04
CA ARG A 133 18.85 -6.46 9.70
C ARG A 133 19.77 -6.70 10.90
N ILE A 134 19.99 -5.67 11.74
CA ILE A 134 20.78 -5.79 12.98
C ILE A 134 20.09 -6.74 13.97
N LEU A 135 18.77 -6.62 14.13
CA LEU A 135 18.03 -7.48 15.04
C LEU A 135 18.05 -8.95 14.59
N ALA A 136 18.01 -9.18 13.27
CA ALA A 136 18.08 -10.52 12.68
C ALA A 136 19.44 -11.22 12.84
N SER A 137 20.52 -10.47 13.01
CA SER A 137 21.85 -11.06 13.28
C SER A 137 22.07 -11.53 14.72
N ARG A 138 21.11 -11.31 15.65
CA ARG A 138 21.26 -11.70 17.06
C ARG A 138 20.75 -13.13 17.33
N PRO A 139 21.51 -14.00 18.02
CA PRO A 139 21.20 -15.43 18.15
C PRO A 139 19.91 -15.75 18.93
N SER A 140 19.48 -14.89 19.85
CA SER A 140 18.20 -15.03 20.57
C SER A 140 16.97 -14.88 19.66
N SER A 141 17.15 -14.22 18.51
CA SER A 141 16.08 -14.03 17.54
C SER A 141 15.93 -15.22 16.59
N GLN A 142 16.89 -16.15 16.49
CA GLN A 142 16.82 -17.26 15.53
C GLN A 142 15.66 -18.26 15.80
N GLN A 143 15.13 -18.38 17.02
CA GLN A 143 13.97 -19.24 17.28
C GLN A 143 12.64 -18.55 16.92
N GLU A 144 12.53 -17.24 17.16
CA GLU A 144 11.41 -16.42 16.64
C GLU A 144 11.56 -16.19 15.12
N GLN A 145 12.78 -16.16 14.59
CA GLN A 145 13.11 -15.82 13.21
C GLN A 145 13.43 -16.98 12.27
N ALA A 146 13.68 -18.20 12.73
CA ALA A 146 13.62 -19.38 11.86
C ALA A 146 12.17 -19.63 11.42
N SER A 147 11.22 -19.22 12.28
CA SER A 147 9.84 -18.99 11.88
C SER A 147 9.72 -17.78 10.95
N THR A 148 10.56 -16.72 11.08
CA THR A 148 10.68 -15.49 10.24
C THR A 148 11.59 -15.46 9.00
N MET A 149 12.27 -16.55 8.62
CA MET A 149 13.10 -16.62 7.41
C MET A 149 12.68 -17.74 6.45
N THR A 150 11.96 -18.76 6.94
CA THR A 150 10.99 -19.51 6.12
C THR A 150 9.71 -18.69 5.81
N LEU A 151 9.72 -17.44 6.24
CA LEU A 151 8.66 -16.45 6.33
C LEU A 151 8.70 -15.45 5.17
N GLY A 152 9.27 -15.82 4.02
CA GLY A 152 8.79 -15.28 2.73
C GLY A 152 7.27 -15.48 2.55
N THR A 153 6.63 -16.22 3.46
CA THR A 153 5.17 -16.39 3.62
C THR A 153 4.53 -15.84 4.89
N ALA A 154 5.29 -15.34 5.85
CA ALA A 154 4.69 -14.71 7.05
C ALA A 154 5.22 -13.28 7.31
N VAL A 155 5.65 -12.62 6.22
CA VAL A 155 5.32 -11.22 5.87
C VAL A 155 3.78 -10.95 5.94
N PHE A 156 2.99 -11.85 6.52
CA PHE A 156 1.55 -11.93 6.43
C PHE A 156 0.82 -11.45 7.69
N ARG A 157 1.53 -10.89 8.69
CA ARG A 157 0.92 -10.56 10.00
C ARG A 157 1.40 -9.28 10.71
N ALA A 158 1.74 -8.25 9.93
CA ALA A 158 1.64 -6.83 10.33
C ALA A 158 0.65 -6.07 9.43
N ARG A 159 -0.34 -6.80 8.89
CA ARG A 159 -1.09 -6.44 7.69
C ARG A 159 -1.88 -5.14 7.78
N THR A 160 -2.41 -4.76 8.94
CA THR A 160 -3.19 -3.52 9.07
C THR A 160 -2.34 -2.27 9.03
N MET A 161 -1.21 -2.25 9.75
CA MET A 161 -0.42 -1.03 9.87
C MET A 161 0.33 -0.73 8.57
N GLU A 162 0.93 -1.75 7.94
CA GLU A 162 1.61 -1.60 6.64
C GLU A 162 0.62 -1.23 5.52
N ARG A 163 -0.56 -1.84 5.51
CA ARG A 163 -1.61 -1.47 4.57
C ARG A 163 -2.15 -0.07 4.81
N LEU A 164 -2.31 0.33 6.07
CA LEU A 164 -2.75 1.69 6.41
C LEU A 164 -1.71 2.72 5.97
N GLN A 165 -0.42 2.45 6.14
CA GLN A 165 0.66 3.27 5.61
C GLN A 165 0.57 3.37 4.09
N PHE A 166 0.46 2.23 3.39
CA PHE A 166 0.31 2.20 1.94
C PHE A 166 -0.89 3.02 1.45
N ILE A 167 -2.08 2.80 2.03
CA ILE A 167 -3.31 3.54 1.70
C ILE A 167 -3.12 5.03 1.95
N THR A 168 -2.49 5.42 3.07
CA THR A 168 -2.26 6.83 3.42
C THR A 168 -1.30 7.51 2.43
N VAL A 169 -0.21 6.83 2.05
CA VAL A 169 0.73 7.32 1.04
C VAL A 169 0.06 7.43 -0.33
N LEU A 170 -0.64 6.38 -0.75
CA LEU A 170 -1.35 6.35 -2.03
C LEU A 170 -2.40 7.46 -2.10
N LEU A 171 -3.15 7.68 -1.02
CA LEU A 171 -4.10 8.78 -0.91
C LEU A 171 -3.40 10.14 -1.05
N GLY A 172 -2.27 10.35 -0.38
CA GLY A 172 -1.48 11.57 -0.51
C GLY A 172 -1.03 11.83 -1.94
N PHE A 173 -0.53 10.80 -2.62
CA PHE A 173 -0.14 10.88 -4.03
C PHE A 173 -1.32 11.21 -4.95
N ILE A 174 -2.45 10.53 -4.79
CA ILE A 174 -3.68 10.79 -5.55
C ILE A 174 -4.16 12.23 -5.33
N LEU A 175 -4.17 12.74 -4.10
CA LEU A 175 -4.60 14.10 -3.80
C LEU A 175 -3.68 15.15 -4.42
N ILE A 176 -2.37 14.90 -4.44
CA ILE A 176 -1.39 15.78 -5.09
C ILE A 176 -1.59 15.78 -6.60
N LEU A 177 -1.76 14.62 -7.24
CA LEU A 177 -2.07 14.55 -8.68
C LEU A 177 -3.40 15.25 -9.00
N TYR A 178 -4.43 15.02 -8.18
CA TYR A 178 -5.73 15.63 -8.34
C TYR A 178 -5.68 17.17 -8.23
N SER A 179 -4.81 17.68 -7.36
CA SER A 179 -4.56 19.12 -7.23
C SER A 179 -4.04 19.74 -8.53
N LYS A 180 -3.20 19.00 -9.27
CA LYS A 180 -2.66 19.41 -10.57
C LYS A 180 -3.71 19.36 -11.67
N VAL A 181 -4.55 18.33 -11.64
CA VAL A 181 -5.66 18.16 -12.60
C VAL A 181 -6.72 19.26 -12.43
N THR A 182 -7.04 19.62 -11.18
CA THR A 182 -8.11 20.59 -10.86
C THR A 182 -7.57 22.02 -10.68
N SER A 183 -6.25 22.22 -10.72
CA SER A 183 -5.55 23.48 -10.44
C SER A 183 -5.94 24.12 -9.08
N ARG A 184 -6.31 23.31 -8.10
CA ARG A 184 -6.79 23.76 -6.78
C ARG A 184 -5.75 23.46 -5.69
N ALA A 185 -5.21 24.52 -5.08
CA ALA A 185 -4.18 24.43 -4.05
C ALA A 185 -4.63 23.74 -2.75
N ILE A 186 -5.94 23.67 -2.48
CA ILE A 186 -6.46 23.01 -1.28
C ILE A 186 -6.14 21.51 -1.26
N TRP A 187 -6.29 20.83 -2.40
CA TRP A 187 -6.01 19.40 -2.53
C TRP A 187 -4.52 19.09 -2.38
N TYR A 188 -3.66 19.99 -2.88
CA TYR A 188 -2.22 19.89 -2.68
C TYR A 188 -1.88 19.95 -1.17
N ARG A 189 -2.43 20.93 -0.45
CA ARG A 189 -2.21 21.07 1.00
C ARG A 189 -2.68 19.85 1.77
N ILE A 190 -3.86 19.30 1.44
CA ILE A 190 -4.38 18.09 2.09
C ILE A 190 -3.47 16.89 1.77
N GLY A 191 -3.08 16.71 0.51
CA GLY A 191 -2.20 15.62 0.10
C GLY A 191 -0.83 15.66 0.79
N ILE A 192 -0.21 16.84 0.84
CA ILE A 192 1.04 17.03 1.59
C ILE A 192 0.85 16.78 3.09
N GLY A 193 -0.27 17.26 3.67
CA GLY A 193 -0.63 16.97 5.06
C GLY A 193 -0.72 15.48 5.35
N THR A 194 -1.34 14.70 4.46
CA THR A 194 -1.41 13.23 4.62
C THR A 194 -0.04 12.57 4.58
N LEU A 195 0.88 13.05 3.73
CA LEU A 195 2.26 12.54 3.70
C LEU A 195 3.02 12.88 4.99
N TYR A 196 2.84 14.08 5.56
CA TYR A 196 3.45 14.42 6.85
C TYR A 196 2.93 13.55 8.00
N CYS A 197 1.63 13.23 8.01
CA CYS A 197 1.07 12.30 8.99
C CYS A 197 1.72 10.91 8.87
N GLU A 198 1.95 10.44 7.65
CA GLU A 198 2.64 9.16 7.43
C GLU A 198 4.09 9.20 7.91
N ILE A 199 4.86 10.23 7.53
CA ILE A 199 6.25 10.43 7.97
C ILE A 199 6.32 10.39 9.50
N PHE A 200 5.38 11.07 10.18
CA PHE A 200 5.32 11.08 11.64
C PHE A 200 5.11 9.67 12.22
N ILE A 201 4.19 8.89 11.66
CA ILE A 201 3.93 7.50 12.07
C ILE A 201 5.20 6.65 11.87
N VAL A 202 5.86 6.75 10.72
CA VAL A 202 7.08 5.98 10.43
C VAL A 202 8.22 6.34 11.38
N CYS A 203 8.43 7.64 11.64
CA CYS A 203 9.44 8.10 12.59
C CYS A 203 9.17 7.57 14.01
N MET A 204 7.92 7.57 14.45
CA MET A 204 7.53 7.02 15.75
C MET A 204 7.80 5.50 15.83
N LEU A 205 7.49 4.76 14.76
CA LEU A 205 7.77 3.32 14.67
C LEU A 205 9.27 3.02 14.67
N LEU A 206 10.06 3.81 13.94
CA LEU A 206 11.51 3.70 13.91
C LEU A 206 12.11 3.95 15.29
N PHE A 207 11.69 5.02 15.97
CA PHE A 207 12.14 5.33 17.33
C PHE A 207 11.82 4.19 18.31
N HIS A 208 10.60 3.65 18.25
CA HIS A 208 10.21 2.52 19.08
C HIS A 208 11.05 1.27 18.81
N LYS A 209 11.39 0.99 17.54
CA LYS A 209 12.26 -0.14 17.17
C LYS A 209 13.69 0.06 17.70
N ILE A 210 14.28 1.24 17.49
CA ILE A 210 15.63 1.55 17.99
C ILE A 210 15.68 1.42 19.51
N ALA A 211 14.68 1.92 20.23
CA ALA A 211 14.61 1.81 21.69
C ALA A 211 14.59 0.36 22.19
N ARG A 212 13.98 -0.58 21.44
CA ARG A 212 14.06 -2.01 21.78
C ARG A 212 15.44 -2.59 21.55
N VAL A 213 16.13 -2.20 20.48
CA VAL A 213 17.49 -2.67 20.17
C VAL A 213 18.49 -2.20 21.22
N VAL A 214 18.32 -0.99 21.77
CA VAL A 214 19.20 -0.43 22.81
C VAL A 214 18.93 -1.04 24.19
N LYS A 215 17.69 -1.43 24.50
CA LYS A 215 17.33 -2.05 25.79
C LYS A 215 17.65 -3.54 25.92
N GLN A 216 18.10 -4.20 24.84
CA GLN A 216 18.48 -5.61 24.79
C GLN A 216 19.97 -5.77 24.46
#